data_AF-A0A2V7A2V2-F1
#
_entry.id   AF-A0A2V7A2V2-F1
#
_cell.length_a   1.000
_cell.length_b   1.000
_cell.length_c   1.000
_cell.angle_alpha   90.00
_cell.angle_beta   90.00
_cell.angle_gamma   90.00
#
_symmetry.space_group_name_H-M   'P 1'
#
loop_
_entity.id
_entity.type
_entity.pdbx_description
1 polymer ?
#
loop_
_entity_poly.entity_id
_entity_poly.type
_entity_poly.pdbx_seq_one_letter_code
_entity_poly.pdbx_strand_id
1 'polypeptide(L)'
;LLIVLGDTLAGFLLVQPPRRDPSIKPLARRSGPSILATLAILIALVAEAVAQAGGGWLLVVPPHIPQKRALMKVYAANSAAEVGAAVDSLPHDEQDLVVTKVYKILAIPTAAARTEAVLDALQDTAAPVRNWRRIRAFESAASCERQRELALQSFELEASSVRAASPDGEELSVEDWRLLEGLSAARKSRCLPESSFVAR
;
A
#
# COMPACT_ATOMS: atom_id res chain seq x y z
N LEU A 1 5.61 -3.01 -24.09
CA LEU A 1 4.25 -3.60 -23.98
C LEU A 1 3.48 -2.81 -22.91
N LEU A 2 2.69 -1.82 -23.32
CA LEU A 2 1.86 -0.99 -22.44
C LEU A 2 0.53 -1.72 -22.21
N ILE A 3 0.34 -2.29 -21.01
CA ILE A 3 -0.95 -2.88 -20.62
C ILE A 3 -1.27 -2.48 -19.17
N VAL A 4 -2.23 -1.56 -19.05
CA VAL A 4 -3.29 -1.47 -18.04
C VAL A 4 -2.91 -1.87 -16.59
N LEU A 5 -2.63 -0.88 -15.74
CA LEU A 5 -2.49 -1.03 -14.28
C LEU A 5 -3.32 0.03 -13.54
N GLY A 6 -4.54 0.28 -14.04
CA GLY A 6 -5.53 1.17 -13.42
C GLY A 6 -6.45 0.49 -12.39
N ASP A 7 -6.57 -0.84 -12.44
CA ASP A 7 -7.63 -1.58 -11.71
C ASP A 7 -7.15 -2.54 -10.61
N THR A 8 -5.84 -2.69 -10.41
CA THR A 8 -5.31 -3.70 -9.46
C THR A 8 -5.42 -3.31 -7.99
N LEU A 9 -5.65 -2.03 -7.67
CA LEU A 9 -5.81 -1.59 -6.27
C LEU A 9 -7.21 -1.91 -5.70
N ALA A 10 -8.22 -2.05 -6.55
CA ALA A 10 -9.52 -2.61 -6.16
C ALA A 10 -9.49 -4.15 -6.10
N GLY A 11 -8.67 -4.79 -6.96
CA GLY A 11 -8.49 -6.24 -6.98
C GLY A 11 -7.70 -6.78 -5.78
N PHE A 12 -6.65 -6.09 -5.31
CA PHE A 12 -5.84 -6.58 -4.19
C PHE A 12 -6.56 -6.52 -2.83
N LEU A 13 -7.64 -5.75 -2.71
CA LEU A 13 -8.52 -5.78 -1.53
C LEU A 13 -9.61 -6.87 -1.61
N LEU A 14 -9.65 -7.66 -2.69
CA LEU A 14 -10.61 -8.75 -2.92
C LEU A 14 -9.97 -10.13 -3.09
N VAL A 15 -8.64 -10.26 -3.02
CA VAL A 15 -7.96 -11.56 -3.17
C VAL A 15 -7.60 -12.09 -1.79
N GLN A 16 -8.39 -13.06 -1.31
CA GLN A 16 -7.94 -13.94 -0.23
C GLN A 16 -6.73 -14.74 -0.71
N PRO A 17 -5.67 -14.89 0.11
CA PRO A 17 -4.58 -15.79 -0.24
C PRO A 17 -5.04 -17.25 -0.21
N PRO A 18 -4.57 -18.09 -1.14
CA PRO A 18 -4.87 -19.52 -1.16
C PRO A 18 -4.21 -20.20 0.05
N ARG A 19 -5.02 -20.86 0.87
CA ARG A 19 -4.59 -21.79 1.91
C ARG A 19 -3.65 -22.85 1.30
N ARG A 20 -2.36 -22.79 1.60
CA ARG A 20 -1.45 -23.94 1.49
C ARG A 20 -1.31 -24.54 2.87
N ASP A 21 -2.05 -25.62 3.12
CA ASP A 21 -1.76 -26.51 4.24
C ASP A 21 -0.60 -27.44 3.87
N PRO A 22 0.41 -27.61 4.74
CA PRO A 22 1.48 -28.58 4.57
C PRO A 22 0.95 -30.01 4.80
N SER A 23 1.18 -30.89 3.82
CA SER A 23 0.85 -32.31 3.94
C SER A 23 1.75 -32.99 4.97
N ILE A 24 1.19 -33.35 6.12
CA ILE A 24 1.69 -34.46 6.96
C ILE A 24 0.50 -35.42 7.15
N LYS A 25 0.61 -36.61 6.57
CA LYS A 25 -0.40 -37.69 6.69
C LYS A 25 -0.60 -38.06 8.17
N PRO A 26 -1.84 -38.39 8.56
CA PRO A 26 -2.03 -39.73 9.13
C PRO A 26 -3.31 -40.43 8.66
N LEU A 27 -3.24 -41.75 8.62
CA LEU A 27 -4.40 -42.64 8.55
C LEU A 27 -5.40 -42.30 9.66
N ALA A 28 -6.69 -42.19 9.34
CA ALA A 28 -7.74 -43.08 9.84
C ALA A 28 -9.14 -42.46 9.60
N ARG A 29 -10.01 -43.31 9.06
CA ARG A 29 -11.42 -43.07 8.72
C ARG A 29 -12.28 -43.53 9.89
N ARG A 30 -13.11 -42.67 10.50
CA ARG A 30 -14.50 -42.97 10.95
C ARG A 30 -15.10 -41.91 11.88
N SER A 31 -16.43 -41.71 11.66
CA SER A 31 -17.51 -41.31 12.59
C SER A 31 -17.32 -39.99 13.35
N GLY A 32 -18.21 -39.00 13.29
CA GLY A 32 -19.68 -39.00 13.28
C GLY A 32 -20.13 -37.85 14.20
N PRO A 33 -21.37 -37.32 14.08
CA PRO A 33 -21.68 -35.93 14.44
C PRO A 33 -22.36 -35.77 15.82
N SER A 34 -22.12 -34.64 16.52
CA SER A 34 -23.11 -33.96 17.40
C SER A 34 -22.62 -32.57 17.87
N ILE A 35 -23.24 -31.53 17.31
CA ILE A 35 -23.78 -30.31 17.93
C ILE A 35 -23.08 -29.75 19.19
N LEU A 36 -22.35 -28.63 19.03
CA LEU A 36 -22.48 -27.38 19.84
C LEU A 36 -21.29 -26.43 19.56
N ALA A 37 -21.54 -25.34 18.82
CA ALA A 37 -21.00 -24.00 19.08
C ALA A 37 -21.39 -23.05 17.93
N THR A 38 -22.66 -22.68 17.88
CA THR A 38 -23.09 -21.42 17.29
C THR A 38 -22.65 -20.32 18.24
N LEU A 39 -21.59 -19.55 17.94
CA LEU A 39 -21.42 -18.17 18.46
C LEU A 39 -20.23 -17.46 17.80
N ALA A 40 -20.51 -16.28 17.22
CA ALA A 40 -19.59 -15.23 16.76
C ALA A 40 -18.56 -15.66 15.68
N ILE A 41 -18.63 -15.22 14.42
CA ILE A 41 -18.59 -13.81 13.97
C ILE A 41 -19.49 -13.71 12.73
N LEU A 42 -20.77 -13.45 12.99
CA LEU A 42 -21.74 -12.97 12.01
C LEU A 42 -22.47 -11.81 12.69
N ILE A 43 -21.70 -10.78 13.05
CA ILE A 43 -22.16 -9.51 13.62
C ILE A 43 -21.30 -8.38 13.03
N ALA A 44 -21.67 -7.96 11.83
CA ALA A 44 -21.57 -6.58 11.32
C ALA A 44 -22.45 -6.38 10.06
N LEU A 45 -23.44 -7.25 9.87
CA LEU A 45 -24.52 -7.09 8.89
C LEU A 45 -25.81 -7.00 9.71
N VAL A 46 -26.41 -5.81 9.70
CA VAL A 46 -27.75 -5.46 10.23
C VAL A 46 -27.84 -5.12 11.72
N ALA A 47 -27.56 -3.85 12.04
CA ALA A 47 -28.11 -2.95 13.08
C ALA A 47 -27.06 -1.84 13.25
N GLU A 48 -27.25 -0.57 12.91
CA GLU A 48 -28.37 0.35 13.14
C GLU A 48 -28.38 1.38 12.00
N ALA A 49 -29.50 1.56 11.30
CA ALA A 49 -30.51 2.56 11.67
C ALA A 49 -29.94 4.00 11.71
N VAL A 50 -30.17 4.71 10.60
CA VAL A 50 -30.42 6.16 10.52
C VAL A 50 -29.62 7.01 11.53
N ALA A 51 -28.40 7.38 11.16
CA ALA A 51 -27.83 8.68 11.50
C ALA A 51 -27.74 9.47 10.19
N GLN A 52 -28.83 10.06 9.70
CA GLN A 52 -29.14 11.47 9.96
C GLN A 52 -27.90 12.37 9.92
N ALA A 53 -27.68 12.92 8.71
CA ALA A 53 -27.13 14.26 8.48
C ALA A 53 -25.88 14.65 9.31
N GLY A 54 -24.80 13.89 9.13
CA GLY A 54 -23.44 14.33 9.46
C GLY A 54 -22.51 13.78 8.39
N GLY A 55 -21.73 14.64 7.72
CA GLY A 55 -20.92 14.25 6.56
C GLY A 55 -20.04 13.02 6.83
N GLY A 56 -19.92 12.14 5.83
CA GLY A 56 -19.15 10.91 5.96
C GLY A 56 -17.66 11.16 6.17
N TRP A 57 -16.92 10.10 6.47
CA TRP A 57 -15.47 10.09 6.61
C TRP A 57 -14.84 9.31 5.47
N LEU A 58 -13.72 9.77 4.94
CA LEU A 58 -13.01 9.15 3.84
C LEU A 58 -11.64 8.66 4.30
N LEU A 59 -11.31 7.41 3.99
CA LEU A 59 -9.92 6.96 3.95
C LEU A 59 -9.32 7.37 2.61
N VAL A 60 -8.23 8.14 2.68
CA VAL A 60 -7.57 8.71 1.50
C VAL A 60 -6.08 8.42 1.53
N VAL A 61 -5.46 8.39 0.35
CA VAL A 61 -4.01 8.25 0.18
C VAL A 61 -3.46 9.40 -0.66
N PRO A 62 -2.23 9.88 -0.39
CA PRO A 62 -1.64 10.94 -1.17
C PRO A 62 -1.49 10.55 -2.64
N PRO A 63 -1.47 11.54 -3.55
CA PRO A 63 -1.08 11.29 -4.93
C PRO A 63 0.42 11.03 -5.01
N HIS A 64 0.87 10.61 -6.19
CA HIS A 64 2.30 10.54 -6.46
C HIS A 64 2.88 11.91 -6.80
N ILE A 65 4.18 12.10 -6.52
CA ILE A 65 4.91 13.29 -6.96
C ILE A 65 4.96 13.36 -8.50
N PRO A 66 5.06 14.55 -9.11
CA PRO A 66 5.22 14.71 -10.55
C PRO A 66 6.43 13.95 -11.11
N GLN A 67 7.53 13.90 -10.35
CA GLN A 67 8.78 13.25 -10.74
C GLN A 67 8.76 11.73 -10.62
N LYS A 68 7.62 11.11 -10.25
CA LYS A 68 7.52 9.65 -10.05
C LYS A 68 8.09 8.87 -11.23
N ARG A 69 7.76 9.28 -12.45
CA ARG A 69 8.22 8.60 -13.66
C ARG A 69 9.74 8.63 -13.78
N ALA A 70 10.37 9.78 -13.51
CA ALA A 70 11.82 9.93 -13.60
C ALA A 70 12.52 9.14 -12.48
N LEU A 71 12.04 9.22 -11.23
CA LEU A 71 12.58 8.44 -10.12
C LEU A 71 12.51 6.93 -10.37
N MET A 72 11.39 6.44 -10.88
CA MET A 72 11.25 5.01 -11.22
C MET A 72 12.19 4.60 -12.36
N LYS A 73 12.39 5.46 -13.36
CA LYS A 73 13.36 5.20 -14.44
C LYS A 73 14.79 5.17 -13.93
N VAL A 74 15.18 6.11 -13.06
CA VAL A 74 16.52 6.13 -12.46
C VAL A 74 16.75 4.89 -11.60
N TYR A 75 15.74 4.45 -10.84
CA TYR A 75 15.86 3.26 -10.01
C TYR A 75 15.92 1.95 -10.81
N ALA A 76 15.24 1.89 -11.95
CA ALA A 76 15.26 0.73 -12.86
C ALA A 76 16.39 0.79 -13.90
N ALA A 77 17.25 1.82 -13.87
CA ALA A 77 18.31 2.00 -14.83
C ALA A 77 19.45 1.02 -14.58
N ASN A 78 19.90 0.36 -15.65
CA ASN A 78 21.01 -0.60 -15.62
C ASN A 78 22.33 0.04 -16.10
N SER A 79 22.32 1.32 -16.46
CA SER A 79 23.52 2.04 -16.92
C SER A 79 23.48 3.53 -16.57
N ALA A 80 24.67 4.14 -16.49
CA ALA A 80 24.79 5.59 -16.27
C ALA A 80 24.13 6.42 -17.39
N ALA A 81 24.11 5.90 -18.63
CA ALA A 81 23.45 6.55 -19.75
C ALA A 81 21.92 6.60 -19.57
N GLU A 82 21.32 5.51 -19.05
CA GLU A 82 19.88 5.46 -18.73
C GLU A 82 19.52 6.39 -17.58
N VAL A 83 20.37 6.48 -16.55
CA VAL A 83 20.22 7.45 -15.47
C VAL A 83 20.25 8.88 -16.02
N GLY A 84 21.25 9.21 -16.85
CA GLY A 84 21.37 10.52 -17.50
C GLY A 84 20.12 10.87 -18.32
N ALA A 85 19.69 9.98 -19.21
CA ALA A 85 18.49 10.20 -20.03
C ALA A 85 17.21 10.41 -19.21
N ALA A 86 17.08 9.75 -18.05
CA ALA A 86 15.94 9.94 -17.16
C ALA A 86 15.96 11.30 -16.45
N VAL A 87 17.14 11.76 -16.00
CA VAL A 87 17.32 13.04 -15.31
C VAL A 87 17.25 14.21 -16.30
N ASP A 88 17.93 14.12 -17.44
CA ASP A 88 18.00 15.18 -18.46
C ASP A 88 16.63 15.53 -19.06
N SER A 89 15.65 14.63 -18.93
CA SER A 89 14.27 14.87 -19.36
C SER A 89 13.48 15.82 -18.45
N LEU A 90 14.04 16.23 -17.32
CA LEU A 90 13.39 17.10 -16.32
C LEU A 90 13.91 18.55 -16.38
N PRO A 91 13.09 19.53 -15.92
CA PRO A 91 13.56 20.87 -15.60
C PRO A 91 14.70 20.86 -14.56
N HIS A 92 15.62 21.84 -14.62
CA HIS A 92 16.85 21.83 -13.82
C HIS A 92 16.61 21.83 -12.30
N ASP A 93 15.59 22.56 -11.84
CA ASP A 93 15.15 22.57 -10.45
C ASP A 93 14.62 21.20 -9.98
N GLU A 94 14.01 20.43 -10.89
CA GLU A 94 13.56 19.07 -10.61
C GLU A 94 14.69 18.04 -10.68
N GLN A 95 15.72 18.29 -11.50
CA GLN A 95 16.92 17.44 -11.59
C GLN A 95 17.63 17.37 -10.24
N ASP A 96 17.92 18.52 -9.62
CA ASP A 96 18.60 18.58 -8.32
C ASP A 96 17.82 17.82 -7.23
N LEU A 97 16.49 17.96 -7.24
CA LEU A 97 15.62 17.26 -6.31
C LEU A 97 15.65 15.74 -6.51
N VAL A 98 15.59 15.28 -7.76
CA VAL A 98 15.63 13.85 -8.11
C VAL A 98 16.98 13.24 -7.76
N VAL A 99 18.09 13.88 -8.14
CA VAL A 99 19.45 13.42 -7.84
C VAL A 99 19.65 13.32 -6.33
N THR A 100 19.24 14.33 -5.57
CA THR A 100 19.34 14.33 -4.10
C THR A 100 18.54 13.18 -3.47
N LYS A 101 17.32 12.92 -3.94
CA LYS A 101 16.49 11.80 -3.46
C LYS A 101 17.14 10.45 -3.78
N VAL A 102 17.60 10.26 -5.02
CA VAL A 102 18.25 9.02 -5.48
C VAL A 102 19.51 8.73 -4.67
N TYR A 103 20.38 9.73 -4.48
CA TYR A 103 21.61 9.57 -3.69
C TYR A 103 21.33 9.09 -2.27
N LYS A 104 20.35 9.72 -1.59
CA LYS A 104 19.94 9.32 -0.23
C LYS A 104 19.41 7.90 -0.17
N ILE A 105 18.65 7.48 -1.18
CA ILE A 105 18.08 6.13 -1.25
C ILE A 105 19.17 5.10 -1.53
N LEU A 106 20.05 5.34 -2.51
CA LEU A 106 21.11 4.39 -2.87
C LEU A 106 22.13 4.16 -1.74
N ALA A 107 22.27 5.13 -0.82
CA ALA A 107 23.08 4.98 0.39
C ALA A 107 22.49 3.98 1.41
N ILE A 108 21.24 3.55 1.27
CA ILE A 108 20.62 2.56 2.16
C ILE A 108 21.12 1.15 1.78
N PRO A 109 21.58 0.35 2.76
CA PRO A 109 22.32 -0.88 2.47
C PRO A 109 21.45 -2.01 1.93
N THR A 110 20.21 -2.16 2.39
CA THR A 110 19.38 -3.33 2.06
C THR A 110 18.36 -3.01 0.96
N ALA A 111 18.12 -3.96 0.05
CA ALA A 111 17.18 -3.78 -1.05
C ALA A 111 15.74 -3.51 -0.57
N ALA A 112 15.31 -4.15 0.52
CA ALA A 112 14.00 -3.91 1.14
C ALA A 112 13.88 -2.47 1.68
N ALA A 113 14.87 -1.99 2.44
CA ALA A 113 14.82 -0.63 2.98
C ALA A 113 14.97 0.43 1.89
N ARG A 114 15.80 0.18 0.85
CA ARG A 114 15.85 1.02 -0.35
C ARG A 114 14.49 1.12 -1.01
N THR A 115 13.83 -0.01 -1.23
CA THR A 115 12.51 -0.08 -1.84
C THR A 115 11.47 0.71 -1.06
N GLU A 116 11.39 0.51 0.26
CA GLU A 116 10.49 1.29 1.12
C GLU A 116 10.78 2.80 0.99
N ALA A 117 12.06 3.19 0.99
CA ALA A 117 12.46 4.59 0.84
C ALA A 117 12.11 5.16 -0.54
N VAL A 118 12.26 4.39 -1.63
CA VAL A 118 11.77 4.78 -2.97
C VAL A 118 10.28 5.02 -2.92
N LEU A 119 9.50 4.02 -2.51
CA LEU A 119 8.05 4.07 -2.50
C LEU A 119 7.52 5.22 -1.66
N ASP A 120 8.14 5.47 -0.51
CA ASP A 120 7.84 6.64 0.30
C ASP A 120 8.20 7.94 -0.43
N ALA A 121 9.36 8.03 -1.08
CA ALA A 121 9.75 9.23 -1.81
C ALA A 121 8.82 9.57 -2.99
N LEU A 122 8.06 8.59 -3.51
CA LEU A 122 7.09 8.78 -4.59
C LEU A 122 5.78 9.43 -4.14
N GLN A 123 5.47 9.46 -2.86
CA GLN A 123 4.19 9.93 -2.34
C GLN A 123 4.26 11.42 -1.97
N ASP A 124 3.35 12.23 -2.52
CA ASP A 124 3.26 13.66 -2.26
C ASP A 124 2.27 13.94 -1.12
N THR A 125 2.76 13.92 0.12
CA THR A 125 1.97 14.28 1.29
C THR A 125 1.75 15.78 1.45
N ALA A 126 2.43 16.61 0.65
CA ALA A 126 2.26 18.07 0.65
C ALA A 126 1.17 18.52 -0.33
N ALA A 127 0.77 17.64 -1.27
CA ALA A 127 -0.34 17.89 -2.18
C ALA A 127 -1.61 18.30 -1.42
N PRO A 128 -2.37 19.28 -1.93
CA PRO A 128 -3.68 19.62 -1.39
C PRO A 128 -4.57 18.38 -1.25
N VAL A 129 -5.24 18.22 -0.12
CA VAL A 129 -6.07 17.03 0.21
C VAL A 129 -7.07 16.68 -0.89
N ARG A 130 -7.65 17.67 -1.57
CA ARG A 130 -8.58 17.46 -2.68
C ARG A 130 -8.01 16.62 -3.84
N ASN A 131 -6.69 16.60 -3.99
CA ASN A 131 -5.98 15.86 -5.04
C ASN A 131 -5.58 14.45 -4.57
N TRP A 132 -5.87 14.08 -3.32
CA TRP A 132 -5.60 12.76 -2.80
C TRP A 132 -6.54 11.76 -3.47
N ARG A 133 -6.25 10.47 -3.36
CA ARG A 133 -7.13 9.42 -3.91
C ARG A 133 -8.01 8.87 -2.81
N ARG A 134 -9.32 8.79 -3.07
CA ARG A 134 -10.29 8.17 -2.17
C ARG A 134 -10.19 6.65 -2.26
N ILE A 135 -10.13 5.99 -1.12
CA ILE A 135 -10.11 4.53 -1.02
C ILE A 135 -11.48 4.00 -0.63
N ARG A 136 -12.04 4.50 0.46
CA ARG A 136 -13.32 4.03 1.03
C ARG A 136 -13.97 5.11 1.88
N ALA A 137 -15.30 5.11 1.94
CA ALA A 137 -16.09 5.94 2.84
C ALA A 137 -16.53 5.17 4.10
N PHE A 138 -16.72 5.91 5.19
CA PHE A 138 -17.04 5.43 6.52
C PHE A 138 -18.06 6.34 7.19
N GLU A 139 -18.88 5.76 8.05
CA GLU A 139 -19.92 6.50 8.80
C GLU A 139 -19.34 7.35 9.94
N SER A 140 -18.13 7.02 10.42
CA SER A 140 -17.48 7.74 11.53
C SER A 140 -15.96 7.76 11.43
N ALA A 141 -15.35 8.76 12.07
CA ALA A 141 -13.91 8.87 12.22
C ALA A 141 -13.30 7.63 12.86
N ALA A 142 -13.92 7.13 13.94
CA ALA A 142 -13.44 5.99 14.69
C ALA A 142 -13.45 4.69 13.86
N SER A 143 -14.48 4.48 13.03
CA SER A 143 -14.54 3.33 12.13
C SER A 143 -13.46 3.41 11.05
N CYS A 144 -13.26 4.61 10.48
CA CYS A 144 -12.20 4.84 9.49
C CYS A 144 -10.81 4.59 10.08
N GLU A 145 -10.50 5.19 11.23
CA GLU A 145 -9.18 5.08 11.87
C GLU A 145 -8.88 3.64 12.29
N ARG A 146 -9.88 2.93 12.86
CA ARG A 146 -9.72 1.51 13.20
C ARG A 146 -9.35 0.67 11.97
N GLN A 147 -10.01 0.90 10.84
CA GLN A 147 -9.72 0.16 9.60
C GLN A 147 -8.35 0.54 9.02
N ARG A 148 -7.97 1.83 9.12
CA ARG A 148 -6.63 2.30 8.73
C ARG A 148 -5.54 1.62 9.56
N GLU A 149 -5.71 1.57 10.88
CA GLU A 149 -4.78 0.94 11.82
C GLU A 149 -4.65 -0.57 11.59
N LEU A 150 -5.77 -1.28 11.40
CA LEU A 150 -5.77 -2.71 11.10
C LEU A 150 -5.03 -3.01 9.79
N ALA A 151 -5.28 -2.22 8.74
CA ALA A 151 -4.57 -2.38 7.47
C ALA A 151 -3.06 -2.13 7.63
N LEU A 152 -2.68 -1.06 8.34
CA LEU A 152 -1.28 -0.75 8.60
C LEU A 152 -0.58 -1.87 9.38
N GLN A 153 -1.22 -2.41 10.42
CA GLN A 153 -0.66 -3.51 11.20
C GLN A 153 -0.48 -4.78 10.37
N SER A 154 -1.45 -5.13 9.51
CA SER A 154 -1.33 -6.27 8.60
C SER A 154 -0.13 -6.12 7.65
N PHE A 155 -0.02 -4.95 6.99
CA PHE A 155 1.10 -4.68 6.09
C PHE A 155 2.45 -4.66 6.80
N GLU A 156 2.54 -4.08 8.01
CA GLU A 156 3.80 -4.10 8.77
C GLU A 156 4.20 -5.51 9.19
N LEU A 157 3.24 -6.33 9.58
CA LEU A 157 3.49 -7.73 9.92
C LEU A 157 4.03 -8.49 8.71
N GLU A 158 3.39 -8.39 7.56
CA GLU A 158 3.84 -9.04 6.33
C GLU A 158 5.19 -8.49 5.86
N ALA A 159 5.38 -7.17 5.88
CA ALA A 159 6.64 -6.54 5.47
C ALA A 159 7.81 -6.91 6.39
N SER A 160 7.55 -7.25 7.66
CA SER A 160 8.58 -7.75 8.57
C SER A 160 9.25 -9.02 8.03
N SER A 161 8.48 -9.88 7.36
CA SER A 161 9.01 -11.09 6.73
C SER A 161 9.89 -10.78 5.52
N VAL A 162 9.52 -9.78 4.70
CA VAL A 162 10.33 -9.32 3.56
C VAL A 162 11.65 -8.71 4.02
N ARG A 163 11.62 -7.90 5.10
CA ARG A 163 12.82 -7.33 5.71
C ARG A 163 13.73 -8.42 6.29
N ALA A 164 13.14 -9.41 6.98
CA ALA A 164 13.88 -10.50 7.64
C ALA A 164 14.45 -11.52 6.66
N ALA A 165 13.80 -11.72 5.50
CA ALA A 165 14.31 -12.57 4.43
C ALA A 165 15.65 -12.07 3.87
N SER A 166 16.08 -10.86 4.24
CA SER A 166 17.40 -10.26 3.98
C SER A 166 17.89 -10.60 2.57
N PRO A 167 17.29 -10.02 1.52
CA PRO A 167 17.84 -10.18 0.21
C PRO A 167 19.16 -9.41 0.18
N ASP A 168 20.26 -10.14 0.36
CA ASP A 168 21.56 -9.77 -0.20
C ASP A 168 21.49 -9.77 -1.74
N GLY A 169 20.36 -10.22 -2.33
CA GLY A 169 20.00 -10.03 -3.73
C GLY A 169 19.64 -8.58 -4.06
N GLU A 170 20.00 -8.16 -5.26
CA GLU A 170 19.80 -6.78 -5.74
C GLU A 170 18.32 -6.42 -5.97
N GLU A 171 17.44 -7.41 -6.16
CA GLU A 171 16.06 -7.21 -6.62
C GLU A 171 15.01 -7.98 -5.79
N LEU A 172 13.90 -7.31 -5.46
CA LEU A 172 12.75 -7.90 -4.78
C LEU A 172 11.81 -8.60 -5.77
N SER A 173 11.04 -9.58 -5.29
CA SER A 173 9.95 -10.14 -6.09
C SER A 173 8.87 -9.09 -6.37
N VAL A 174 8.07 -9.31 -7.42
CA VAL A 174 6.94 -8.42 -7.76
C VAL A 174 5.91 -8.39 -6.63
N GLU A 175 5.72 -9.52 -5.96
CA GLU A 175 4.83 -9.66 -4.81
C GLU A 175 5.33 -8.85 -3.61
N ASP A 176 6.62 -8.95 -3.27
CA ASP A 176 7.22 -8.17 -2.17
C ASP A 176 7.17 -6.67 -2.47
N TRP A 177 7.42 -6.29 -3.73
CA TRP A 177 7.30 -4.89 -4.16
C TRP A 177 5.88 -4.36 -3.97
N ARG A 178 4.86 -5.12 -4.39
CA ARG A 178 3.44 -4.75 -4.21
C ARG A 178 3.05 -4.66 -2.74
N LEU A 179 3.58 -5.55 -1.92
CA LEU A 179 3.36 -5.52 -0.47
C LEU A 179 3.91 -4.22 0.13
N LEU A 180 5.15 -3.86 -0.21
CA LEU A 180 5.78 -2.62 0.27
C LEU A 180 5.10 -1.37 -0.30
N GLU A 181 4.54 -1.42 -1.51
CA GLU A 181 3.73 -0.34 -2.07
C GLU A 181 2.44 -0.14 -1.27
N GLY A 182 1.76 -1.24 -0.90
CA GLY A 182 0.62 -1.23 -0.01
C GLY A 182 0.95 -0.65 1.37
N LEU A 183 2.08 -1.04 1.95
CA LEU A 183 2.57 -0.52 3.21
C LEU A 183 2.83 1.00 3.15
N SER A 184 3.55 1.49 2.13
CA SER A 184 3.83 2.92 1.96
C SER A 184 2.54 3.73 1.85
N ALA A 185 1.56 3.23 1.08
CA ALA A 185 0.25 3.86 0.98
C ALA A 185 -0.50 3.86 2.32
N ALA A 186 -0.48 2.75 3.07
CA ALA A 186 -1.13 2.64 4.37
C ALA A 186 -0.52 3.60 5.41
N ARG A 187 0.82 3.69 5.47
CA ARG A 187 1.55 4.62 6.38
C ARG A 187 1.17 6.08 6.15
N LYS A 188 0.96 6.46 4.89
CA LYS A 188 0.66 7.85 4.50
C LYS A 188 -0.82 8.14 4.34
N SER A 189 -1.67 7.12 4.46
CA SER A 189 -3.11 7.27 4.42
C SER A 189 -3.64 8.08 5.60
N ARG A 190 -4.81 8.71 5.42
CA ARG A 190 -5.47 9.53 6.44
C ARG A 190 -6.98 9.33 6.40
N CYS A 191 -7.63 9.44 7.56
CA CYS A 191 -9.07 9.61 7.64
C CYS A 191 -9.42 11.10 7.71
N LEU A 192 -10.29 11.55 6.82
CA LEU A 192 -10.69 12.95 6.74
C LEU A 192 -12.20 13.07 6.59
N PRO A 193 -12.83 14.14 7.12
CA PRO A 193 -14.22 14.44 6.83
C PRO A 193 -14.42 14.66 5.33
N GLU A 194 -15.52 14.16 4.76
CA GLU A 194 -15.89 14.36 3.35
C GLU A 194 -15.90 15.84 2.95
N SER A 195 -16.29 16.73 3.87
CA SER A 195 -16.29 18.17 3.67
C SER A 195 -14.91 18.74 3.34
N SER A 196 -13.84 18.17 3.89
CA SER A 196 -12.45 18.59 3.63
C SER A 196 -12.00 18.28 2.20
N PHE A 197 -12.71 17.38 1.53
CA PHE A 197 -12.41 16.96 0.16
C PHE A 197 -13.20 17.74 -0.89
N VAL A 198 -14.30 18.38 -0.49
CA VAL A 198 -15.23 19.09 -1.39
C VAL A 198 -15.09 20.61 -1.26
N ALA A 199 -14.48 21.12 -0.19
CA ALA A 199 -14.24 22.54 0.02
C ALA A 199 -13.39 23.15 -1.13
N ARG A 200 -13.93 24.21 -1.74
CA ARG A 200 -13.40 24.92 -2.92
C ARG A 200 -12.27 25.87 -2.55
#